data_AF-A0A0W0TWI8-F1
#
_entry.id   AF-A0A0W0TWI8-F1
#
_cell.length_a   1.000
_cell.length_b   1.000
_cell.length_c   1.000
_cell.angle_alpha   90.00
_cell.angle_beta   90.00
_cell.angle_gamma   90.00
#
_symmetry.space_group_name_H-M   'P 1'
#
loop_
_entity.id
_entity.type
_entity.pdbx_description
1 polymer ?
#
loop_
_entity_poly.entity_id
_entity_poly.type
_entity_poly.pdbx_seq_one_letter_code
_entity_poly.pdbx_strand_id
1 'polypeptide(L)'
;MATLVEVIDIWRRFIERQNQEAVVHRTESTLDGEQMLLEHMRIRWQDDELQVQFPEDGEGAAFETVTEDSLASHHQALQHLLPALKKHLEPPSFPARVSRWLGLHALWKAFKAPAVAVPPRVIVPRPQPFTWKDIALAPFSFVNETLKQAVRKLLFDNFISRFIVGNLVAFIANRGNPHYHTPARTLSRTLGSLIYPGGTQKPVIDAAGHIHLGAVLSMHYHRASTFNENAGGYSLERFQVQSRPGVVLDAITTANYSGTPKDTPLHLVFFTGNTGCYEVNHENMVVGQLQQFQEANIPVRAIEFNYPGVLKSTGQVRRAQDLFDAGISMVQILLDRGVPANRIGLHGVSLGGSIASHVASHFESRGLPLAGTYASKTFSSTTNVAISYLQRIPYVGGLLGMLVRPLVAFALWSTGWQMDTAAHFTSLTHAEYSVVRSPKFARDSNNPPIDDPVLAHYSSLHESWRLRFRRFLHKHGWRGYDETTYKTLNHQRKMQVYRMEGDSDMPVPAPDVCGHSREHFDGIVLQHRVPPVTMPEAPEGEAPLCRPLRSGERIHQFFKECIERESPAATDRDIIPISSV
;
A
#
# COMPACT_ATOMS: atom_id res chain seq x y z
N MET A 1 23.44 -27.23 1.70
CA MET A 1 24.74 -26.75 1.17
C MET A 1 24.73 -26.68 -0.35
N ALA A 2 24.49 -27.77 -1.09
CA ALA A 2 24.44 -27.76 -2.58
C ALA A 2 23.47 -26.70 -3.16
N THR A 3 22.25 -26.60 -2.64
CA THR A 3 21.25 -25.61 -3.07
C THR A 3 21.65 -24.16 -2.75
N LEU A 4 22.46 -23.94 -1.71
CA LEU A 4 22.96 -22.61 -1.34
C LEU A 4 24.09 -22.18 -2.28
N VAL A 5 24.96 -23.12 -2.66
CA VAL A 5 26.02 -22.90 -3.66
C VAL A 5 25.43 -22.60 -5.03
N GLU A 6 24.36 -23.29 -5.41
CA GLU A 6 23.65 -23.07 -6.67
C GLU A 6 22.96 -21.69 -6.72
N VAL A 7 22.35 -21.27 -5.61
CA VAL A 7 21.78 -19.92 -5.48
C VAL A 7 22.87 -18.85 -5.52
N ILE A 8 24.02 -19.06 -4.88
CA ILE A 8 25.16 -18.13 -4.90
C ILE A 8 25.77 -18.01 -6.32
N ASP A 9 25.86 -19.12 -7.06
CA ASP A 9 26.41 -19.11 -8.43
C ASP A 9 25.47 -18.44 -9.43
N ILE A 10 24.15 -18.67 -9.33
CA ILE A 10 23.13 -17.92 -10.09
C ILE A 10 23.24 -16.42 -9.81
N TRP A 11 23.49 -16.06 -8.55
CA TRP A 11 23.63 -14.68 -8.13
C TRP A 11 24.92 -14.02 -8.64
N ARG A 12 26.03 -14.76 -8.68
CA ARG A 12 27.31 -14.28 -9.24
C ARG A 12 27.20 -13.98 -10.74
N ARG A 13 26.60 -14.91 -11.50
CA ARG A 13 26.40 -14.76 -12.96
C ARG A 13 25.48 -13.58 -13.31
N PHE A 14 24.49 -13.31 -12.45
CA PHE A 14 23.62 -12.14 -12.59
C PHE A 14 24.41 -10.82 -12.46
N ILE A 15 25.35 -10.73 -11.52
CA ILE A 15 26.20 -9.55 -11.32
C ILE A 15 27.18 -9.36 -12.48
N GLU A 16 27.83 -10.43 -12.94
CA GLU A 16 28.79 -10.38 -14.03
C GLU A 16 28.16 -9.84 -15.33
N ARG A 17 26.88 -10.15 -15.61
CA ARG A 17 26.15 -9.62 -16.78
C ARG A 17 25.69 -8.18 -16.68
N GLN A 18 25.28 -7.71 -15.51
CA GLN A 18 24.90 -6.29 -15.33
C GLN A 18 26.07 -5.35 -15.63
N ASN A 19 27.31 -5.82 -15.45
CA ASN A 19 28.52 -5.07 -15.80
C ASN A 19 28.89 -5.16 -17.30
N GLN A 20 28.39 -6.17 -18.03
CA GLN A 20 28.67 -6.35 -19.46
C GLN A 20 27.65 -5.64 -20.37
N GLU A 21 26.39 -5.49 -19.94
CA GLU A 21 25.32 -4.84 -20.74
C GLU A 21 25.45 -3.30 -20.83
N ALA A 22 26.48 -2.69 -20.24
CA ALA A 22 26.78 -1.25 -20.38
C ALA A 22 27.53 -0.92 -21.69
N VAL A 23 27.96 -1.93 -22.44
CA VAL A 23 28.66 -1.78 -23.72
C VAL A 23 27.98 -2.72 -24.71
N VAL A 24 27.74 -2.26 -25.94
CA VAL A 24 27.18 -3.01 -27.08
C VAL A 24 25.64 -3.05 -27.19
N HIS A 25 25.06 -2.14 -27.98
CA HIS A 25 24.53 -2.46 -29.33
C HIS A 25 23.86 -1.24 -30.01
N ARG A 26 24.30 -0.96 -31.24
CA ARG A 26 23.61 -0.18 -32.25
C ARG A 26 23.76 -0.94 -33.56
N THR A 27 22.67 -1.53 -34.06
CA THR A 27 22.43 -1.78 -35.50
C THR A 27 20.99 -2.20 -35.72
N GLU A 28 20.34 -1.52 -36.66
CA GLU A 28 18.97 -1.68 -37.13
C GLU A 28 18.85 -2.89 -38.09
N SER A 29 17.67 -3.52 -38.13
CA SER A 29 17.31 -4.55 -39.10
C SER A 29 16.01 -4.19 -39.83
N THR A 30 16.03 -4.30 -41.15
CA THR A 30 14.90 -4.28 -42.09
C THR A 30 14.06 -5.55 -41.96
N LEU A 31 12.76 -5.43 -41.65
CA LEU A 31 11.79 -6.55 -41.57
C LEU A 31 10.34 -6.04 -41.74
N ASP A 32 10.00 -5.46 -42.90
CA ASP A 32 8.62 -4.98 -43.18
C ASP A 32 7.80 -5.88 -44.14
N GLY A 33 8.41 -6.91 -44.74
CA GLY A 33 7.72 -7.77 -45.72
C GLY A 33 7.00 -8.99 -45.14
N GLU A 34 7.50 -9.55 -44.04
CA GLU A 34 7.05 -10.86 -43.53
C GLU A 34 5.84 -10.78 -42.57
N GLN A 35 5.54 -9.58 -42.06
CA GLN A 35 4.49 -9.39 -41.06
C GLN A 35 3.07 -9.31 -41.68
N MET A 36 2.95 -8.96 -42.96
CA MET A 36 1.65 -8.85 -43.65
C MET A 36 0.94 -10.20 -43.88
N LEU A 37 1.69 -11.30 -44.05
CA LEU A 37 1.12 -12.62 -44.35
C LEU A 37 0.44 -13.28 -43.15
N LEU A 38 0.85 -12.95 -41.92
CA LEU A 38 0.32 -13.56 -40.70
C LEU A 38 -0.98 -12.92 -40.19
N GLU A 39 -1.25 -11.66 -40.53
CA GLU A 39 -2.41 -10.93 -40.00
C GLU A 39 -3.76 -11.35 -40.58
N HIS A 40 -3.78 -12.16 -41.65
CA HIS A 40 -5.00 -12.48 -42.39
C HIS A 40 -5.37 -13.98 -42.41
N MET A 41 -4.62 -14.84 -41.72
CA MET A 41 -4.92 -16.27 -41.65
C MET A 41 -5.86 -16.56 -40.46
N ARG A 42 -7.01 -17.20 -40.71
CA ARG A 42 -7.97 -17.56 -39.65
C ARG A 42 -7.83 -19.04 -39.30
N ILE A 43 -7.71 -19.34 -38.00
CA ILE A 43 -7.54 -20.71 -37.50
C ILE A 43 -8.64 -21.02 -36.48
N ARG A 44 -9.27 -22.19 -36.58
CA ARG A 44 -10.22 -22.68 -35.58
C ARG A 44 -10.07 -24.18 -35.34
N TRP A 45 -10.51 -24.62 -34.16
CA TRP A 45 -10.71 -26.02 -33.84
C TRP A 45 -12.19 -26.36 -33.96
N GLN A 46 -12.52 -27.42 -34.69
CA GLN A 46 -13.88 -27.95 -34.78
C GLN A 46 -13.80 -29.47 -34.84
N ASP A 47 -14.56 -30.14 -33.97
CA ASP A 47 -14.66 -31.62 -33.91
C ASP A 47 -13.29 -32.33 -33.82
N ASP A 48 -12.39 -31.81 -32.98
CA ASP A 48 -11.00 -32.28 -32.79
C ASP A 48 -10.10 -32.20 -34.04
N GLU A 49 -10.52 -31.43 -35.06
CA GLU A 49 -9.72 -31.14 -36.25
C GLU A 49 -9.34 -29.67 -36.33
N LEU A 50 -8.09 -29.40 -36.73
CA LEU A 50 -7.59 -28.05 -36.99
C LEU A 50 -8.02 -27.63 -38.39
N GLN A 51 -8.77 -26.52 -38.48
CA GLN A 51 -9.15 -25.94 -39.76
C GLN A 51 -8.53 -24.57 -39.97
N VAL A 52 -8.09 -24.30 -41.20
CA VAL A 52 -7.41 -23.06 -41.59
C VAL A 52 -8.11 -22.47 -42.80
N GLN A 53 -8.21 -21.14 -42.84
CA GLN A 53 -8.67 -20.39 -44.00
C GLN A 53 -7.53 -19.47 -44.44
N PHE A 54 -7.08 -19.62 -45.69
CA PHE A 54 -6.00 -18.82 -46.25
C PHE A 54 -6.54 -17.51 -46.86
N PRO A 55 -5.78 -16.41 -46.77
CA PRO A 55 -6.24 -15.11 -47.25
C PRO A 55 -6.36 -15.02 -48.78
N GLU A 56 -5.67 -15.89 -49.52
CA GLU A 56 -5.72 -15.92 -50.99
C GLU A 56 -7.08 -16.36 -51.55
N ASP A 57 -7.92 -16.99 -50.71
CA ASP A 57 -9.23 -17.54 -51.11
C ASP A 57 -10.39 -16.51 -51.01
N GLY A 58 -10.11 -15.30 -50.50
CA GLY A 58 -11.08 -14.22 -50.35
C GLY A 58 -11.99 -14.32 -49.11
N GLU A 59 -12.63 -13.20 -48.74
CA GLU A 59 -13.58 -13.17 -47.62
C GLU A 59 -14.84 -13.99 -47.97
N GLY A 60 -14.97 -15.16 -47.33
CA GLY A 60 -16.09 -16.08 -47.54
C GLY A 60 -15.69 -17.50 -47.90
N ALA A 61 -14.40 -17.78 -48.09
CA ALA A 61 -13.92 -19.14 -48.32
C ALA A 61 -14.24 -20.08 -47.14
N ALA A 62 -14.46 -21.36 -47.45
CA ALA A 62 -14.67 -22.37 -46.43
C ALA A 62 -13.35 -22.64 -45.68
N PHE A 63 -13.47 -22.95 -44.39
CA PHE A 63 -12.34 -23.47 -43.62
C PHE A 63 -11.99 -24.87 -44.15
N GLU A 64 -10.72 -25.09 -44.51
CA GLU A 64 -10.24 -26.40 -44.91
C GLU A 64 -9.65 -27.14 -43.71
N THR A 65 -10.00 -28.42 -43.54
CA THR A 65 -9.35 -29.29 -42.57
C THR A 65 -7.91 -29.53 -43.01
N VAL A 66 -6.95 -29.31 -42.09
CA VAL A 66 -5.54 -29.55 -42.36
C VAL A 66 -5.31 -31.06 -42.43
N THR A 67 -4.99 -31.56 -43.63
CA THR A 67 -4.60 -32.95 -43.90
C THR A 67 -3.13 -33.00 -44.32
N GLU A 68 -2.49 -34.17 -44.29
CA GLU A 68 -1.09 -34.30 -44.76
C GLU A 68 -0.93 -33.87 -46.24
N ASP A 69 -1.96 -34.09 -47.06
CA ASP A 69 -1.96 -33.67 -48.46
C ASP A 69 -2.10 -32.15 -48.62
N SER A 70 -2.92 -31.48 -47.79
CA SER A 70 -3.05 -30.01 -47.83
C SER A 70 -1.82 -29.28 -47.26
N LEU A 71 -1.07 -29.94 -46.38
CA LEU A 71 0.24 -29.51 -45.90
C LEU A 71 1.32 -29.55 -46.99
N ALA A 72 1.22 -30.49 -47.94
CA ALA A 72 2.17 -30.63 -49.04
C ALA A 72 1.97 -29.55 -50.12
N SER A 73 0.73 -29.15 -50.39
CA SER A 73 0.42 -28.07 -51.35
C SER A 73 0.75 -26.67 -50.82
N HIS A 74 0.74 -26.45 -49.51
CA HIS A 74 1.06 -25.16 -48.87
C HIS A 74 2.42 -25.15 -48.15
N HIS A 75 3.32 -26.04 -48.57
CA HIS A 75 4.57 -26.39 -47.87
C HIS A 75 5.43 -25.19 -47.47
N GLN A 76 5.48 -24.15 -48.32
CA GLN A 76 6.31 -22.98 -48.07
C GLN A 76 5.74 -22.04 -47.00
N ALA A 77 4.41 -21.90 -46.90
CA ALA A 77 3.76 -21.09 -45.86
C ALA A 77 3.77 -21.79 -44.49
N LEU A 78 3.66 -23.12 -44.46
CA LEU A 78 3.53 -23.89 -43.22
C LEU A 78 4.88 -24.28 -42.58
N GLN A 79 5.98 -24.33 -43.35
CA GLN A 79 7.32 -24.58 -42.77
C GLN A 79 7.73 -23.54 -41.71
N HIS A 80 7.28 -22.29 -41.85
CA HIS A 80 7.56 -21.21 -40.90
C HIS A 80 6.64 -21.24 -39.66
N LEU A 81 5.45 -21.85 -39.77
CA LEU A 81 4.46 -21.96 -38.69
C LEU A 81 4.63 -23.21 -37.81
N LEU A 82 5.26 -24.26 -38.34
CA LEU A 82 5.45 -25.55 -37.67
C LEU A 82 6.08 -25.45 -36.25
N PRO A 83 7.07 -24.57 -35.99
CA PRO A 83 7.63 -24.40 -34.63
C PRO A 83 6.63 -23.78 -33.64
N ALA A 84 5.75 -22.87 -34.10
CA ALA A 84 4.75 -22.22 -33.27
C ALA A 84 3.57 -23.15 -32.95
N LEU A 85 3.15 -23.96 -33.92
CA LEU A 85 2.10 -24.97 -33.73
C LEU A 85 2.56 -26.13 -32.83
N LYS A 86 3.80 -26.62 -32.97
CA LYS A 86 4.35 -27.65 -32.06
C LYS A 86 4.35 -27.22 -30.59
N LYS A 87 4.54 -25.93 -30.31
CA LYS A 87 4.50 -25.37 -28.96
C LYS A 87 3.10 -25.37 -28.32
N HIS A 88 2.05 -25.43 -29.14
CA HIS A 88 0.65 -25.45 -28.69
C HIS A 88 -0.01 -26.83 -28.77
N LEU A 89 0.60 -27.78 -29.48
CA LEU A 89 0.12 -29.15 -29.65
C LEU A 89 0.68 -30.15 -28.62
N GLU A 90 1.59 -29.74 -27.74
CA GLU A 90 2.01 -30.60 -26.62
C GLU A 90 0.98 -30.56 -25.46
N PRO A 91 0.29 -31.66 -25.14
CA PRO A 91 -0.55 -31.69 -23.94
C PRO A 91 0.36 -31.58 -22.70
N PRO A 92 -0.06 -30.88 -21.62
CA PRO A 92 0.75 -30.76 -20.42
C PRO A 92 0.90 -32.15 -19.78
N SER A 93 2.07 -32.77 -19.97
CA SER A 93 2.42 -34.02 -19.31
C SER A 93 2.61 -33.78 -17.81
N PHE A 94 1.56 -34.01 -17.03
CA PHE A 94 1.69 -34.27 -15.59
C PHE A 94 2.06 -35.75 -15.40
N PRO A 95 2.99 -36.14 -14.50
CA PRO A 95 3.28 -37.54 -14.29
C PRO A 95 2.09 -38.22 -13.60
N ALA A 96 1.37 -39.06 -14.34
CA ALA A 96 0.28 -39.92 -13.87
C ALA A 96 0.70 -41.01 -12.85
N ARG A 97 1.87 -40.86 -12.19
CA ARG A 97 2.39 -41.80 -11.18
C ARG A 97 2.10 -41.39 -9.74
N VAL A 98 1.59 -40.18 -9.48
CA VAL A 98 1.31 -39.71 -8.09
C VAL A 98 -0.16 -39.89 -7.69
N SER A 99 -1.10 -39.95 -8.65
CA SER A 99 -2.54 -40.09 -8.34
C SER A 99 -3.00 -41.52 -8.03
N ARG A 100 -2.22 -42.55 -8.38
CA ARG A 100 -2.53 -43.94 -8.01
C ARG A 100 -2.16 -44.30 -6.57
N TRP A 101 -1.46 -43.42 -5.84
CA TRP A 101 -0.94 -43.73 -4.50
C TRP A 101 -1.82 -43.27 -3.33
N LEU A 102 -2.86 -42.46 -3.57
CA LEU A 102 -3.59 -41.81 -2.46
C LEU A 102 -5.09 -42.09 -2.35
N GLY A 103 -5.67 -43.06 -3.06
CA GLY A 103 -6.94 -43.69 -2.66
C GLY A 103 -8.12 -42.76 -2.27
N LEU A 104 -8.24 -41.56 -2.84
CA LEU A 104 -9.20 -40.53 -2.38
C LEU A 104 -10.49 -40.47 -3.20
N HIS A 105 -10.77 -41.49 -4.02
CA HIS A 105 -11.99 -41.54 -4.82
C HIS A 105 -13.26 -41.85 -3.98
N ALA A 106 -13.11 -42.36 -2.75
CA ALA A 106 -14.22 -42.71 -1.87
C ALA A 106 -14.80 -41.51 -1.09
N LEU A 107 -14.01 -40.46 -0.84
CA LEU A 107 -14.43 -39.32 -0.01
C LEU A 107 -15.26 -38.27 -0.78
N TRP A 108 -15.21 -38.28 -2.11
CA TRP A 108 -15.99 -37.36 -2.95
C TRP A 108 -17.47 -37.76 -3.09
N LYS A 109 -17.81 -39.04 -2.90
CA LYS A 109 -19.20 -39.52 -3.02
C LYS A 109 -20.07 -39.27 -1.78
N ALA A 110 -19.50 -38.84 -0.66
CA ALA A 110 -20.23 -38.67 0.60
C ALA A 110 -20.90 -37.28 0.79
N PHE A 111 -20.70 -36.32 -0.12
CA PHE A 111 -21.18 -34.94 0.04
C PHE A 111 -22.17 -34.49 -1.04
N LYS A 112 -23.28 -35.23 -1.20
CA LYS A 112 -24.48 -34.70 -1.86
C LYS A 112 -25.72 -34.96 -1.01
N ALA A 113 -26.24 -33.90 -0.40
CA ALA A 113 -27.62 -33.79 0.03
C ALA A 113 -28.20 -32.47 -0.53
N PRO A 114 -29.49 -32.42 -0.90
CA PRO A 114 -30.06 -31.31 -1.68
C PRO A 114 -30.38 -30.10 -0.81
N ALA A 115 -30.32 -28.93 -1.44
CA ALA A 115 -30.53 -27.62 -0.83
C ALA A 115 -32.01 -27.36 -0.51
N VAL A 116 -32.28 -26.90 0.72
CA VAL A 116 -33.53 -26.26 1.13
C VAL A 116 -33.25 -24.77 1.28
N ALA A 117 -34.12 -23.93 0.72
CA ALA A 117 -33.99 -22.48 0.75
C ALA A 117 -34.13 -21.93 2.18
N VAL A 118 -33.16 -21.12 2.61
CA VAL A 118 -33.15 -20.42 3.90
C VAL A 118 -33.05 -18.91 3.61
N PRO A 119 -33.85 -18.05 4.28
CA PRO A 119 -33.83 -16.59 4.11
C PRO A 119 -32.49 -15.96 4.54
N PRO A 120 -32.20 -14.70 4.14
CA PRO A 120 -30.87 -14.11 4.24
C PRO A 120 -30.40 -14.00 5.70
N ARG A 121 -29.43 -14.84 6.06
CA ARG A 121 -28.66 -14.71 7.31
C ARG A 121 -27.67 -13.56 7.17
N VAL A 122 -27.56 -12.75 8.22
CA VAL A 122 -26.37 -11.95 8.52
C VAL A 122 -25.15 -12.84 8.32
N ILE A 123 -24.35 -12.55 7.29
CA ILE A 123 -23.15 -13.31 6.97
C ILE A 123 -22.12 -12.97 8.04
N VAL A 124 -22.13 -13.73 9.14
CA VAL A 124 -20.94 -13.84 9.98
C VAL A 124 -19.88 -14.49 9.08
N PRO A 125 -18.76 -13.81 8.76
CA PRO A 125 -17.74 -14.41 7.90
C PRO A 125 -17.31 -15.74 8.53
N ARG A 126 -17.47 -16.84 7.77
CA ARG A 126 -16.99 -18.14 8.22
C ARG A 126 -15.49 -17.99 8.51
N PRO A 127 -14.98 -18.42 9.68
CA PRO A 127 -13.55 -18.43 9.91
C PRO A 127 -12.92 -19.22 8.75
N GLN A 128 -11.96 -18.60 8.06
CA GLN A 128 -11.18 -19.24 7.02
C GLN A 128 -10.65 -20.57 7.58
N PRO A 129 -10.85 -21.72 6.91
CA PRO A 129 -10.29 -22.97 7.38
C PRO A 129 -8.77 -22.80 7.44
N PHE A 130 -8.18 -23.05 8.61
CA PHE A 130 -6.74 -23.00 8.79
C PHE A 130 -6.07 -23.82 7.68
N THR A 131 -5.17 -23.20 6.91
CA THR A 131 -4.42 -23.97 5.92
C THR A 131 -3.52 -24.95 6.66
N TRP A 132 -3.15 -26.07 6.04
CA TRP A 132 -2.21 -27.02 6.65
C TRP A 132 -0.88 -26.33 7.03
N LYS A 133 -0.50 -25.24 6.34
CA LYS A 133 0.64 -24.40 6.70
C LYS A 133 0.38 -23.65 7.99
N ASP A 134 -0.80 -23.06 8.18
CA ASP A 134 -1.15 -22.38 9.42
C ASP A 134 -1.20 -23.34 10.60
N ILE A 135 -1.70 -24.56 10.41
CA ILE A 135 -1.73 -25.61 11.44
C ILE A 135 -0.30 -26.10 11.74
N ALA A 136 0.50 -26.39 10.70
CA ALA A 136 1.87 -26.86 10.87
C ALA A 136 2.79 -25.80 11.45
N LEU A 137 2.56 -24.52 11.15
CA LEU A 137 3.34 -23.38 11.62
C LEU A 137 2.76 -22.75 12.88
N ALA A 138 1.54 -23.07 13.33
CA ALA A 138 0.95 -22.50 14.54
C ALA A 138 1.80 -22.73 15.80
N PRO A 139 2.34 -23.95 16.06
CA PRO A 139 3.27 -24.16 17.17
C PRO A 139 4.55 -23.33 17.00
N PHE A 140 4.99 -23.13 15.75
CA PHE A 140 6.15 -22.33 15.43
C PHE A 140 5.86 -20.83 15.42
N SER A 141 4.61 -20.37 15.41
CA SER A 141 4.27 -18.94 15.42
C SER A 141 4.51 -18.33 16.81
N PHE A 142 4.21 -19.10 17.86
CA PHE A 142 4.62 -18.78 19.23
C PHE A 142 6.15 -18.82 19.37
N VAL A 143 6.80 -19.87 18.85
CA VAL A 143 8.27 -19.95 18.80
C VAL A 143 8.84 -18.76 18.01
N ASN A 144 8.17 -18.28 16.96
CA ASN A 144 8.63 -17.16 16.15
C ASN A 144 8.57 -15.84 16.93
N GLU A 145 7.51 -15.55 17.68
CA GLU A 145 7.47 -14.32 18.49
C GLU A 145 8.41 -14.39 19.69
N THR A 146 8.49 -15.52 20.40
CA THR A 146 9.45 -15.70 21.49
C THR A 146 10.89 -15.66 20.98
N LEU A 147 11.19 -16.32 19.86
CA LEU A 147 12.49 -16.28 19.20
C LEU A 147 12.81 -14.88 18.69
N LYS A 148 11.88 -14.18 18.04
CA LYS A 148 12.05 -12.78 17.64
C LYS A 148 12.39 -11.92 18.85
N GLN A 149 11.68 -12.08 19.96
CA GLN A 149 11.96 -11.34 21.19
C GLN A 149 13.33 -11.71 21.79
N ALA A 150 13.70 -12.99 21.78
CA ALA A 150 14.99 -13.46 22.27
C ALA A 150 16.14 -12.95 21.40
N VAL A 151 16.04 -13.12 20.08
CA VAL A 151 16.96 -12.59 19.06
C VAL A 151 17.08 -11.08 19.19
N ARG A 152 15.96 -10.36 19.31
CA ARG A 152 15.93 -8.91 19.53
C ARG A 152 16.67 -8.54 20.80
N LYS A 153 16.37 -9.19 21.94
CA LYS A 153 17.04 -8.91 23.22
C LYS A 153 18.54 -9.20 23.16
N LEU A 154 18.94 -10.30 22.53
CA LEU A 154 20.32 -10.79 22.53
C LEU A 154 21.21 -10.03 21.53
N LEU A 155 20.69 -9.75 20.33
CA LEU A 155 21.46 -9.13 19.23
C LEU A 155 21.26 -7.62 19.10
N PHE A 156 20.10 -7.08 19.47
CA PHE A 156 19.74 -5.70 19.12
C PHE A 156 19.47 -4.78 20.31
N ASP A 157 18.92 -5.31 21.41
CA ASP A 157 18.67 -4.56 22.64
C ASP A 157 19.74 -4.83 23.72
N ASN A 158 20.82 -5.55 23.40
CA ASN A 158 21.97 -5.73 24.29
C ASN A 158 22.82 -4.44 24.36
N PHE A 159 23.64 -4.32 25.39
CA PHE A 159 24.49 -3.15 25.64
C PHE A 159 25.38 -2.80 24.43
N ILE A 160 26.02 -3.81 23.82
CA ILE A 160 26.92 -3.65 22.68
C ILE A 160 26.17 -3.13 21.44
N SER A 161 25.01 -3.70 21.13
CA SER A 161 24.21 -3.28 19.98
C SER A 161 23.59 -1.90 20.19
N ARG A 162 23.19 -1.58 21.43
CA ARG A 162 22.73 -0.22 21.80
C ARG A 162 23.83 0.81 21.57
N PHE A 163 25.07 0.51 21.94
CA PHE A 163 26.16 1.47 21.85
C PHE A 163 26.82 1.53 20.46
N ILE A 164 26.86 0.44 19.70
CA ILE A 164 27.53 0.44 18.39
C ILE A 164 26.50 0.66 17.28
N VAL A 165 25.51 -0.22 17.18
CA VAL A 165 24.52 -0.19 16.09
C VAL A 165 23.57 1.00 16.26
N GLY A 166 23.10 1.24 17.48
CA GLY A 166 22.24 2.38 17.79
C GLY A 166 22.91 3.74 17.48
N ASN A 167 24.17 3.92 17.88
CA ASN A 167 24.93 5.12 17.57
C ASN A 167 25.24 5.25 16.08
N LEU A 168 25.62 4.16 15.40
CA LEU A 168 25.89 4.20 13.97
C LEU A 168 24.64 4.57 13.16
N VAL A 169 23.50 3.94 13.45
CA VAL A 169 22.23 4.26 12.79
C VAL A 169 21.81 5.70 13.06
N ALA A 170 21.89 6.16 14.31
CA ALA A 170 21.59 7.54 14.67
C ALA A 170 22.55 8.53 13.98
N PHE A 171 23.84 8.22 13.91
CA PHE A 171 24.84 9.03 13.23
C PHE A 171 24.55 9.16 11.73
N ILE A 172 24.28 8.04 11.05
CA ILE A 172 23.93 8.04 9.61
C ILE A 172 22.65 8.86 9.37
N ALA A 173 21.63 8.64 10.20
CA ALA A 173 20.36 9.35 10.09
C ALA A 173 20.50 10.86 10.28
N ASN A 174 21.21 11.27 11.34
CA ASN A 174 21.36 12.67 11.72
C ASN A 174 22.31 13.42 10.76
N ARG A 175 23.29 12.72 10.16
CA ARG A 175 24.21 13.34 9.18
C ARG A 175 23.51 13.70 7.86
N GLY A 176 22.52 12.91 7.46
CA GLY A 176 21.79 13.10 6.20
C GLY A 176 20.57 14.03 6.29
N ASN A 177 20.17 14.45 7.50
CA ASN A 177 18.97 15.27 7.66
C ASN A 177 19.10 16.25 8.84
N PRO A 178 19.19 17.57 8.59
CA PRO A 178 19.33 18.57 9.64
C PRO A 178 18.10 18.70 10.54
N HIS A 179 16.94 18.16 10.12
CA HIS A 179 15.69 18.27 10.86
C HIS A 179 15.42 17.07 11.79
N TYR A 180 16.24 16.02 11.73
CA TYR A 180 16.10 14.86 12.62
C TYR A 180 17.34 14.69 13.48
N HIS A 181 17.17 14.94 14.78
CA HIS A 181 18.11 14.50 15.81
C HIS A 181 17.49 13.32 16.57
N THR A 182 17.81 12.11 16.12
CA THR A 182 17.44 10.90 16.86
C THR A 182 18.56 10.57 17.84
N PRO A 183 18.30 10.57 19.16
CA PRO A 183 19.30 10.13 20.13
C PRO A 183 19.55 8.64 19.95
N ALA A 184 20.80 8.22 20.09
CA ALA A 184 21.14 6.80 20.06
C ALA A 184 20.47 6.06 21.23
N ARG A 185 19.57 5.14 20.90
CA ARG A 185 18.87 4.28 21.86
C ARG A 185 19.02 2.82 21.42
N THR A 186 18.27 1.92 22.05
CA THR A 186 18.07 0.55 21.54
C THR A 186 17.62 0.60 20.08
N LEU A 187 18.07 -0.33 19.24
CA LEU A 187 17.81 -0.30 17.80
C LEU A 187 16.32 -0.13 17.46
N SER A 188 15.43 -0.82 18.18
CA SER A 188 13.98 -0.69 17.99
C SER A 188 13.45 0.72 18.26
N ARG A 189 13.98 1.42 19.28
CA ARG A 189 13.58 2.80 19.61
C ARG A 189 14.16 3.78 18.60
N THR A 190 15.42 3.58 18.21
CA THR A 190 16.07 4.41 17.18
C THR A 190 15.34 4.29 15.85
N LEU A 191 15.06 3.06 15.39
CA LEU A 191 14.31 2.80 14.16
C LEU A 191 12.87 3.32 14.25
N GLY A 192 12.20 3.15 15.40
CA GLY A 192 10.85 3.67 15.58
C GLY A 192 10.77 5.18 15.47
N SER A 193 11.67 5.91 16.14
CA SER A 193 11.74 7.36 16.03
C SER A 193 12.17 7.85 14.65
N LEU A 194 12.94 7.04 13.90
CA LEU A 194 13.35 7.38 12.54
C LEU A 194 12.24 7.14 11.51
N ILE A 195 11.52 6.02 11.63
CA ILE A 195 10.47 5.61 10.71
C ILE A 195 9.17 6.38 10.98
N TYR A 196 8.85 6.62 12.25
CA TYR A 196 7.65 7.35 12.65
C TYR A 196 7.87 8.19 13.92
N PRO A 197 8.41 9.41 13.82
CA PRO A 197 8.65 10.27 14.97
C PRO A 197 7.35 10.85 15.55
N GLY A 198 6.29 11.00 14.73
CA GLY A 198 5.05 11.74 15.04
C GLY A 198 4.28 11.28 16.27
N GLY A 199 4.51 10.06 16.76
CA GLY A 199 3.89 9.54 17.99
C GLY A 199 4.89 8.96 18.99
N THR A 200 6.18 9.30 18.88
CA THR A 200 7.24 8.70 19.73
C THR A 200 7.83 9.65 20.76
N GLN A 201 7.72 10.96 20.56
CA GLN A 201 8.24 11.97 21.46
C GLN A 201 7.09 12.50 22.32
N LYS A 202 7.36 12.73 23.61
CA LYS A 202 6.46 13.46 24.51
C LYS A 202 7.05 14.86 24.75
N PRO A 203 6.21 15.88 25.00
CA PRO A 203 6.68 17.14 25.55
C PRO A 203 7.52 16.88 26.81
N VAL A 204 8.67 17.54 26.92
CA VAL A 204 9.51 17.46 28.12
C VAL A 204 9.37 18.76 28.88
N ILE A 205 8.95 18.69 30.13
CA ILE A 205 8.89 19.85 31.02
C ILE A 205 10.21 19.90 31.79
N ASP A 206 10.94 21.00 31.67
CA ASP A 206 12.17 21.19 32.45
C ASP A 206 11.88 21.61 33.90
N ALA A 207 12.93 21.69 34.72
CA ALA A 207 12.79 22.06 36.14
C ALA A 207 12.26 23.50 36.34
N ALA A 208 12.32 24.35 35.31
CA ALA A 208 11.78 25.71 35.32
C ALA A 208 10.34 25.78 34.80
N GLY A 209 9.74 24.64 34.41
CA GLY A 209 8.38 24.58 33.88
C GLY A 209 8.27 24.88 32.39
N HIS A 210 9.38 25.04 31.65
CA HIS A 210 9.32 25.24 30.21
C HIS A 210 9.03 23.93 29.50
N ILE A 211 8.16 23.99 28.48
CA ILE A 211 7.82 22.85 27.65
C ILE A 211 8.74 22.81 26.43
N HIS A 212 9.61 21.81 26.38
CA HIS A 212 10.48 21.54 25.24
C HIS A 212 9.77 20.61 24.25
N LEU A 213 9.47 21.17 23.07
CA LEU A 213 8.89 20.42 21.95
C LEU A 213 9.97 20.15 20.89
N GLY A 214 10.09 18.88 20.48
CA GLY A 214 10.87 18.55 19.29
C GLY A 214 10.22 19.13 18.02
N ALA A 215 10.97 19.24 16.92
CA ALA A 215 10.51 19.88 15.69
C ALA A 215 9.17 19.30 15.16
N VAL A 216 8.99 17.97 15.23
CA VAL A 216 7.76 17.30 14.77
C VAL A 216 6.57 17.65 15.67
N LEU A 217 6.74 17.58 16.99
CA LEU A 217 5.69 17.97 17.94
C LEU A 217 5.35 19.46 17.79
N SER A 218 6.36 20.33 17.69
CA SER A 218 6.15 21.76 17.49
C SER A 218 5.35 22.03 16.22
N MET A 219 5.66 21.34 15.11
CA MET A 219 4.88 21.42 13.87
C MET A 219 3.44 20.96 14.10
N HIS A 220 3.21 19.83 14.79
CA HIS A 220 1.87 19.34 15.09
C HIS A 220 1.06 20.32 15.93
N TYR A 221 1.63 20.85 17.01
CA TYR A 221 0.94 21.81 17.88
C TYR A 221 0.62 23.11 17.14
N HIS A 222 1.57 23.63 16.36
CA HIS A 222 1.30 24.80 15.53
C HIS A 222 0.15 24.54 14.56
N ARG A 223 0.13 23.38 13.89
CA ARG A 223 -0.92 23.02 12.94
C ARG A 223 -2.28 22.79 13.61
N ALA A 224 -2.28 22.19 14.80
CA ALA A 224 -3.49 22.04 15.60
C ALA A 224 -4.05 23.41 16.03
N SER A 225 -3.19 24.38 16.37
CA SER A 225 -3.60 25.73 16.74
C SER A 225 -4.20 26.53 15.57
N THR A 226 -3.76 26.24 14.35
CA THR A 226 -4.24 26.89 13.11
C THR A 226 -5.28 26.04 12.38
N PHE A 227 -5.77 24.95 12.98
CA PHE A 227 -6.67 24.03 12.29
C PHE A 227 -8.02 24.68 12.06
N ASN A 228 -8.37 24.92 10.80
CA ASN A 228 -9.65 25.50 10.41
C ASN A 228 -10.70 24.40 10.21
N GLU A 229 -11.57 24.21 11.19
CA GLU A 229 -12.66 23.22 11.12
C GLU A 229 -13.69 23.53 10.02
N ASN A 230 -13.71 24.77 9.50
CA ASN A 230 -14.63 25.21 8.45
C ASN A 230 -13.95 25.28 7.06
N ALA A 231 -12.78 24.67 6.89
CA ALA A 231 -12.08 24.67 5.61
C ALA A 231 -12.97 24.08 4.50
N GLY A 232 -13.13 24.83 3.40
CA GLY A 232 -13.98 24.42 2.27
C GLY A 232 -15.49 24.48 2.50
N GLY A 233 -15.96 24.97 3.66
CA GLY A 233 -17.40 25.06 3.97
C GLY A 233 -18.09 23.70 4.19
N TYR A 234 -17.32 22.64 4.39
CA TYR A 234 -17.83 21.30 4.64
C TYR A 234 -18.20 21.09 6.10
N SER A 235 -19.21 20.25 6.34
CA SER A 235 -19.55 19.84 7.71
C SER A 235 -18.45 18.95 8.29
N LEU A 236 -17.98 19.26 9.50
CA LEU A 236 -16.96 18.50 10.21
C LEU A 236 -17.54 17.97 11.53
N GLU A 237 -17.36 16.67 11.76
CA GLU A 237 -17.74 16.01 13.01
C GLU A 237 -16.53 15.34 13.64
N ARG A 238 -16.26 15.60 14.93
CA ARG A 238 -15.20 14.94 15.70
C ARG A 238 -15.74 13.69 16.38
N PHE A 239 -14.94 12.62 16.40
CA PHE A 239 -15.25 11.41 17.13
C PHE A 239 -13.97 10.70 17.59
N GLN A 240 -14.13 9.74 18.50
CA GLN A 240 -13.02 8.94 19.02
C GLN A 240 -13.25 7.46 18.75
N VAL A 241 -12.15 6.73 18.54
CA VAL A 241 -12.18 5.29 18.30
C VAL A 241 -11.21 4.58 19.23
N GLN A 242 -11.71 3.60 19.98
CA GLN A 242 -10.85 2.70 20.74
C GLN A 242 -10.15 1.74 19.76
N SER A 243 -8.83 1.85 19.61
CA SER A 243 -8.09 0.96 18.70
C SER A 243 -7.64 -0.33 19.37
N ARG A 244 -7.09 -0.21 20.58
CA ARG A 244 -6.65 -1.33 21.43
C ARG A 244 -6.72 -0.88 22.88
N PRO A 245 -6.68 -1.77 23.89
CA PRO A 245 -6.79 -1.37 25.29
C PRO A 245 -5.83 -0.22 25.65
N GLY A 246 -6.40 0.88 26.16
CA GLY A 246 -5.65 2.09 26.53
C GLY A 246 -5.19 3.00 25.39
N VAL A 247 -5.60 2.72 24.14
CA VAL A 247 -5.30 3.57 22.97
C VAL A 247 -6.60 4.02 22.30
N VAL A 248 -6.84 5.33 22.37
CA VAL A 248 -7.98 6.04 21.80
C VAL A 248 -7.44 6.95 20.68
N LEU A 249 -8.03 6.85 19.51
CA LEU A 249 -7.69 7.65 18.34
C LEU A 249 -8.66 8.82 18.24
N ASP A 250 -8.12 10.03 18.06
CA ASP A 250 -8.88 11.21 17.69
C ASP A 250 -9.08 11.24 16.18
N ALA A 251 -10.32 11.44 15.76
CA ALA A 251 -10.72 11.39 14.37
C ALA A 251 -11.75 12.47 14.04
N ILE A 252 -11.82 12.83 12.76
CA ILE A 252 -12.81 13.72 12.19
C ILE A 252 -13.47 13.06 10.98
N THR A 253 -14.71 13.43 10.71
CA THR A 253 -15.34 13.16 9.42
C THR A 253 -15.74 14.46 8.76
N THR A 254 -15.56 14.52 7.45
CA THR A 254 -15.94 15.67 6.62
C THR A 254 -16.70 15.20 5.41
N ALA A 255 -17.85 15.80 5.10
CA ALA A 255 -18.72 15.38 4.01
C ALA A 255 -18.91 16.48 2.96
N ASN A 256 -18.90 16.10 1.68
CA ASN A 256 -19.15 17.02 0.56
C ASN A 256 -20.63 17.17 0.19
N TYR A 257 -21.53 16.72 1.06
CA TYR A 257 -22.98 16.78 0.88
C TYR A 257 -23.64 17.27 2.17
N SER A 258 -24.80 17.91 2.04
CA SER A 258 -25.65 18.30 3.15
C SER A 258 -26.83 17.32 3.28
N GLY A 259 -27.17 16.95 4.52
CA GLY A 259 -28.27 16.03 4.81
C GLY A 259 -27.97 14.56 4.49
N THR A 260 -29.03 13.78 4.28
CA THR A 260 -28.93 12.35 3.98
C THR A 260 -28.86 12.16 2.46
N PRO A 261 -27.75 11.65 1.91
CA PRO A 261 -27.64 11.39 0.48
C PRO A 261 -28.62 10.27 0.09
N LYS A 262 -29.13 10.32 -1.15
CA LYS A 262 -30.06 9.32 -1.68
C LYS A 262 -29.47 7.91 -1.67
N ASP A 263 -28.18 7.81 -1.97
CA ASP A 263 -27.40 6.58 -1.94
C ASP A 263 -26.44 6.58 -0.77
N THR A 264 -26.04 5.40 -0.29
CA THR A 264 -24.97 5.28 0.71
C THR A 264 -23.70 5.93 0.16
N PRO A 265 -23.17 6.96 0.85
CA PRO A 265 -22.01 7.70 0.37
C PRO A 265 -20.76 6.80 0.39
N LEU A 266 -19.75 7.17 -0.39
CA LEU A 266 -18.44 6.57 -0.28
C LEU A 266 -17.75 7.11 0.99
N HIS A 267 -17.28 6.22 1.85
CA HIS A 267 -16.49 6.55 3.03
C HIS A 267 -15.01 6.41 2.71
N LEU A 268 -14.27 7.53 2.66
CA LEU A 268 -12.86 7.53 2.30
C LEU A 268 -11.99 7.75 3.54
N VAL A 269 -11.26 6.72 3.97
CA VAL A 269 -10.37 6.78 5.14
C VAL A 269 -8.98 7.23 4.71
N PHE A 270 -8.52 8.34 5.27
CA PHE A 270 -7.24 8.96 4.96
C PHE A 270 -6.15 8.55 5.95
N PHE A 271 -5.04 8.05 5.41
CA PHE A 271 -3.85 7.63 6.14
C PHE A 271 -2.73 8.63 5.89
N THR A 272 -2.38 9.38 6.94
CA THR A 272 -1.33 10.40 6.85
C THR A 272 0.06 9.77 6.70
N GLY A 273 0.97 10.51 6.08
CA GLY A 273 2.35 10.09 5.85
C GLY A 273 3.22 10.11 7.10
N ASN A 274 4.53 9.90 6.90
CA ASN A 274 5.50 10.02 7.98
C ASN A 274 5.40 11.43 8.58
N THR A 275 5.46 11.51 9.91
CA THR A 275 5.34 12.76 10.69
C THR A 275 4.03 13.54 10.49
N GLY A 276 3.05 13.01 9.77
CA GLY A 276 1.79 13.69 9.51
C GLY A 276 0.82 13.60 10.68
N CYS A 277 -0.05 14.60 10.78
CA CYS A 277 -1.30 14.58 11.52
C CYS A 277 -2.42 15.06 10.58
N TYR A 278 -3.68 14.77 10.88
CA TYR A 278 -4.76 15.17 9.96
C TYR A 278 -4.89 16.69 9.87
N GLU A 279 -4.56 17.42 10.94
CA GLU A 279 -4.61 18.88 10.99
C GLU A 279 -3.67 19.55 9.97
N VAL A 280 -2.61 18.84 9.55
CA VAL A 280 -1.71 19.30 8.47
C VAL A 280 -2.32 19.07 7.09
N ASN A 281 -3.01 17.95 6.91
CA ASN A 281 -3.40 17.43 5.60
C ASN A 281 -4.83 17.81 5.21
N HIS A 282 -5.69 18.16 6.16
CA HIS A 282 -7.11 18.39 5.94
C HIS A 282 -7.37 19.40 4.81
N GLU A 283 -6.86 20.63 4.96
CA GLU A 283 -7.09 21.71 4.00
C GLU A 283 -6.42 21.43 2.65
N ASN A 284 -5.16 20.98 2.66
CA ASN A 284 -4.38 20.82 1.43
C ASN A 284 -4.72 19.55 0.64
N MET A 285 -5.21 18.50 1.30
CA MET A 285 -5.41 17.20 0.66
C MET A 285 -6.88 16.79 0.63
N VAL A 286 -7.59 16.90 1.75
CA VAL A 286 -8.93 16.33 1.87
C VAL A 286 -9.97 17.28 1.30
N VAL A 287 -9.92 18.57 1.64
CA VAL A 287 -10.83 19.58 1.08
C VAL A 287 -10.75 19.61 -0.45
N GLY A 288 -9.55 19.63 -1.02
CA GLY A 288 -9.35 19.58 -2.47
C GLY A 288 -9.93 18.32 -3.13
N GLN A 289 -9.81 17.15 -2.48
CA GLN A 289 -10.41 15.91 -2.99
C GLN A 289 -11.94 15.91 -2.86
N LEU A 290 -12.48 16.39 -1.73
CA LEU A 290 -13.92 16.51 -1.53
C LEU A 290 -14.55 17.44 -2.57
N GLN A 291 -13.86 18.53 -2.93
CA GLN A 291 -14.28 19.43 -4.00
C GLN A 291 -14.32 18.70 -5.35
N GLN A 292 -13.29 17.93 -5.69
CA GLN A 292 -13.27 17.13 -6.92
C GLN A 292 -14.42 16.11 -6.98
N PHE A 293 -14.75 15.47 -5.86
CA PHE A 293 -15.91 14.56 -5.78
C PHE A 293 -17.25 15.30 -5.87
N GLN A 294 -17.34 16.50 -5.30
CA GLN A 294 -18.54 17.34 -5.36
C GLN A 294 -18.81 17.77 -6.80
N GLU A 295 -17.79 18.20 -7.53
CA GLU A 295 -17.87 18.52 -8.97
C GLU A 295 -18.30 17.30 -9.81
N ALA A 296 -18.00 16.09 -9.35
CA ALA A 296 -18.43 14.84 -9.97
C ALA A 296 -19.84 14.37 -9.56
N ASN A 297 -20.53 15.09 -8.65
CA ASN A 297 -21.77 14.66 -8.01
C ASN A 297 -21.66 13.30 -7.30
N ILE A 298 -20.51 13.03 -6.67
CA ILE A 298 -20.27 11.80 -5.91
C ILE A 298 -20.30 12.14 -4.43
N PRO A 299 -21.28 11.63 -3.66
CA PRO A 299 -21.35 11.87 -2.23
C PRO A 299 -20.24 11.09 -1.52
N VAL A 300 -19.33 11.83 -0.89
CA VAL A 300 -18.19 11.30 -0.16
C VAL A 300 -18.18 11.83 1.26
N ARG A 301 -17.91 10.93 2.21
CA ARG A 301 -17.55 11.25 3.58
C ARG A 301 -16.09 10.87 3.78
N ALA A 302 -15.22 11.86 3.90
CA ALA A 302 -13.84 11.67 4.31
C ALA A 302 -13.77 11.37 5.81
N ILE A 303 -12.87 10.45 6.19
CA ILE A 303 -12.54 10.12 7.57
C ILE A 303 -11.05 10.32 7.73
N GLU A 304 -10.65 11.20 8.64
CA GLU A 304 -9.26 11.44 8.97
C GLU A 304 -9.04 11.16 10.45
N PHE A 305 -7.84 10.69 10.80
CA PHE A 305 -7.53 10.36 12.18
C PHE A 305 -6.04 10.53 12.47
N ASN A 306 -5.75 10.74 13.75
CA ASN A 306 -4.39 10.82 14.26
C ASN A 306 -3.95 9.45 14.77
N TYR A 307 -2.76 9.00 14.39
CA TYR A 307 -2.17 7.74 14.87
C TYR A 307 -1.89 7.79 16.38
N PRO A 308 -1.65 6.63 17.05
CA PRO A 308 -1.37 6.60 18.48
C PRO A 308 -0.22 7.53 18.89
N GLY A 309 -0.47 8.37 19.90
CA GLY A 309 0.51 9.32 20.43
C GLY A 309 0.69 10.61 19.61
N VAL A 310 -0.13 10.84 18.58
CA VAL A 310 -0.19 12.09 17.82
C VAL A 310 -1.30 12.98 18.39
N LEU A 311 -0.94 14.17 18.85
CA LEU A 311 -1.89 15.19 19.33
C LEU A 311 -2.91 14.61 20.33
N LYS A 312 -4.21 14.64 19.98
CA LYS A 312 -5.32 14.18 20.84
C LYS A 312 -5.47 12.66 20.90
N SER A 313 -4.76 11.90 20.07
CA SER A 313 -4.73 10.44 20.14
C SER A 313 -3.82 9.96 21.27
N THR A 314 -4.31 9.04 22.09
CA THR A 314 -3.56 8.48 23.21
C THR A 314 -2.63 7.33 22.77
N GLY A 315 -1.80 6.85 23.70
CA GLY A 315 -0.89 5.73 23.46
C GLY A 315 0.44 6.11 22.82
N GLN A 316 1.10 5.13 22.20
CA GLN A 316 2.38 5.29 21.52
C GLN A 316 2.55 4.21 20.46
N VAL A 317 3.20 4.56 19.35
CA VAL A 317 3.63 3.61 18.32
C VAL A 317 4.97 2.99 18.71
N ARG A 318 5.01 1.66 18.87
CA ARG A 318 6.24 0.90 19.21
C ARG A 318 6.74 0.04 18.06
N ARG A 319 5.84 -0.33 17.15
CA ARG A 319 6.06 -1.19 16.00
C ARG A 319 5.05 -0.83 14.90
N ALA A 320 5.31 -1.26 13.66
CA ALA A 320 4.43 -0.99 12.52
C ALA A 320 3.01 -1.53 12.74
N GLN A 321 2.85 -2.66 13.45
CA GLN A 321 1.55 -3.24 13.77
C GLN A 321 0.64 -2.26 14.52
N ASP A 322 1.19 -1.37 15.35
CA ASP A 322 0.38 -0.41 16.10
C ASP A 322 -0.29 0.62 15.17
N LEU A 323 0.33 0.92 14.02
CA LEU A 323 -0.24 1.77 12.98
C LEU A 323 -1.31 1.01 12.17
N PHE A 324 -1.07 -0.27 11.90
CA PHE A 324 -2.05 -1.13 11.22
C PHE A 324 -3.30 -1.32 12.08
N ASP A 325 -3.14 -1.61 13.37
CA ASP A 325 -4.25 -1.76 14.32
C ASP A 325 -5.11 -0.49 14.36
N ALA A 326 -4.47 0.70 14.34
CA ALA A 326 -5.18 1.97 14.28
C ALA A 326 -6.04 2.10 13.01
N GLY A 327 -5.47 1.77 11.86
CA GLY A 327 -6.18 1.75 10.58
C GLY A 327 -7.32 0.74 10.51
N ILE A 328 -7.08 -0.48 10.99
CA ILE A 328 -8.09 -1.55 11.06
C ILE A 328 -9.26 -1.08 11.92
N SER A 329 -8.99 -0.41 13.03
CA SER A 329 -10.04 0.08 13.94
C SER A 329 -10.92 1.14 13.27
N MET A 330 -10.35 1.99 12.40
CA MET A 330 -11.10 2.98 11.62
C MET A 330 -12.02 2.34 10.58
N VAL A 331 -11.56 1.29 9.91
CA VAL A 331 -12.44 0.55 8.99
C VAL A 331 -13.49 -0.25 9.76
N GLN A 332 -13.11 -0.87 10.87
CA GLN A 332 -14.01 -1.67 11.69
C GLN A 332 -15.16 -0.84 12.26
N ILE A 333 -14.92 0.38 12.76
CA ILE A 333 -15.99 1.24 13.26
C ILE A 333 -17.00 1.64 12.17
N LEU A 334 -16.56 1.73 10.90
CA LEU A 334 -17.47 1.98 9.77
C LEU A 334 -18.32 0.74 9.48
N LEU A 335 -17.69 -0.44 9.44
CA LEU A 335 -18.39 -1.72 9.27
C LEU A 335 -19.41 -1.95 10.40
N ASP A 336 -19.03 -1.68 11.65
CA ASP A 336 -19.89 -1.82 12.83
C ASP A 336 -21.10 -0.86 12.78
N ARG A 337 -20.94 0.30 12.12
CA ARG A 337 -22.01 1.26 11.83
C ARG A 337 -22.86 0.87 10.61
N GLY A 338 -22.61 -0.30 10.02
CA GLY A 338 -23.37 -0.81 8.88
C GLY A 338 -22.94 -0.24 7.52
N VAL A 339 -21.79 0.44 7.44
CA VAL A 339 -21.25 0.88 6.13
C VAL A 339 -20.80 -0.36 5.35
N PRO A 340 -21.31 -0.60 4.13
CA PRO A 340 -20.88 -1.73 3.32
C PRO A 340 -19.38 -1.66 2.99
N ALA A 341 -18.68 -2.80 2.99
CA ALA A 341 -17.23 -2.85 2.71
C ALA A 341 -16.87 -2.24 1.33
N ASN A 342 -17.69 -2.48 0.31
CA ASN A 342 -17.55 -1.90 -1.03
C ASN A 342 -17.90 -0.39 -1.12
N ARG A 343 -18.23 0.24 0.01
CA ARG A 343 -18.38 1.69 0.18
C ARG A 343 -17.32 2.30 1.09
N ILE A 344 -16.28 1.55 1.43
CA ILE A 344 -15.13 2.04 2.20
C ILE A 344 -13.90 2.05 1.29
N GLY A 345 -13.40 3.24 0.95
CA GLY A 345 -12.14 3.43 0.25
C GLY A 345 -11.02 3.80 1.21
N LEU A 346 -9.77 3.44 0.89
CA LEU A 346 -8.59 3.84 1.64
C LEU A 346 -7.69 4.72 0.78
N HIS A 347 -7.27 5.88 1.28
CA HIS A 347 -6.26 6.72 0.64
C HIS A 347 -5.11 6.93 1.61
N GLY A 348 -3.91 6.45 1.26
CA GLY A 348 -2.71 6.71 2.05
C GLY A 348 -1.60 7.37 1.27
N VAL A 349 -0.86 8.27 1.95
CA VAL A 349 0.29 8.99 1.37
C VAL A 349 1.58 8.55 2.03
N SER A 350 2.64 8.27 1.27
CA SER A 350 3.94 7.87 1.82
C SER A 350 3.80 6.67 2.77
N LEU A 351 4.18 6.80 4.05
CA LEU A 351 3.94 5.80 5.09
C LEU A 351 2.46 5.40 5.21
N GLY A 352 1.55 6.36 5.07
CA GLY A 352 0.11 6.12 5.07
C GLY A 352 -0.32 5.19 3.95
N GLY A 353 0.31 5.26 2.76
CA GLY A 353 0.03 4.35 1.65
C GLY A 353 0.41 2.90 1.97
N SER A 354 1.50 2.72 2.74
CA SER A 354 1.89 1.41 3.26
C SER A 354 0.86 0.88 4.25
N ILE A 355 0.44 1.71 5.20
CA ILE A 355 -0.58 1.36 6.21
C ILE A 355 -1.91 1.00 5.53
N ALA A 356 -2.39 1.85 4.61
CA ALA A 356 -3.61 1.59 3.83
C ALA A 356 -3.55 0.25 3.09
N SER A 357 -2.43 -0.08 2.45
CA SER A 357 -2.24 -1.36 1.76
C SER A 357 -2.32 -2.56 2.70
N HIS A 358 -1.70 -2.45 3.88
CA HIS A 358 -1.75 -3.48 4.92
C HIS A 358 -3.17 -3.64 5.49
N VAL A 359 -3.89 -2.53 5.71
CA VAL A 359 -5.28 -2.54 6.20
C VAL A 359 -6.22 -3.16 5.15
N ALA A 360 -6.13 -2.77 3.88
CA ALA A 360 -6.93 -3.38 2.82
C ALA A 360 -6.69 -4.88 2.70
N SER A 361 -5.42 -5.30 2.72
CA SER A 361 -5.03 -6.72 2.63
C SER A 361 -5.57 -7.53 3.82
N HIS A 362 -5.65 -6.90 5.00
CA HIS A 362 -6.26 -7.50 6.19
C HIS A 362 -7.76 -7.80 6.00
N PHE A 363 -8.54 -6.91 5.39
CA PHE A 363 -9.97 -7.14 5.14
C PHE A 363 -10.18 -8.08 3.95
N GLU A 364 -9.40 -7.95 2.89
CA GLU A 364 -9.50 -8.79 1.69
C GLU A 364 -9.17 -10.26 1.99
N SER A 365 -8.14 -10.54 2.80
CA SER A 365 -7.82 -11.90 3.26
C SER A 365 -8.94 -12.54 4.12
N ARG A 366 -9.88 -11.74 4.64
CA ARG A 366 -11.08 -12.20 5.35
C ARG A 366 -12.32 -12.31 4.46
N GLY A 367 -12.17 -12.14 3.14
CA GLY A 367 -13.28 -12.16 2.20
C GLY A 367 -14.15 -10.90 2.25
N LEU A 368 -13.60 -9.79 2.76
CA LEU A 368 -14.25 -8.48 2.81
C LEU A 368 -13.46 -7.46 1.97
N PRO A 369 -13.44 -7.59 0.64
CA PRO A 369 -12.77 -6.61 -0.21
C PRO A 369 -13.41 -5.23 -0.01
N LEU A 370 -12.56 -4.23 0.22
CA LEU A 370 -12.96 -2.85 0.35
C LEU A 370 -13.23 -2.22 -1.03
N ALA A 371 -13.82 -1.03 -1.06
CA ALA A 371 -14.13 -0.34 -2.31
C ALA A 371 -12.86 -0.14 -3.18
N GLY A 372 -11.76 0.27 -2.55
CA GLY A 372 -10.47 0.38 -3.20
C GLY A 372 -9.40 0.97 -2.31
N THR A 373 -8.15 0.88 -2.76
CA THR A 373 -6.98 1.42 -2.06
C THR A 373 -6.14 2.26 -3.00
N TYR A 374 -5.96 3.53 -2.67
CA TYR A 374 -5.05 4.43 -3.37
C TYR A 374 -3.82 4.71 -2.52
N ALA A 375 -2.66 4.23 -2.99
CA ALA A 375 -1.38 4.39 -2.32
C ALA A 375 -0.54 5.47 -3.03
N SER A 376 -0.63 6.70 -2.54
CA SER A 376 0.04 7.86 -3.11
C SER A 376 1.48 7.98 -2.62
N LYS A 377 2.44 8.10 -3.56
CA LYS A 377 3.87 8.30 -3.28
C LYS A 377 4.39 7.34 -2.19
N THR A 378 4.06 6.05 -2.25
CA THR A 378 4.44 5.08 -1.21
C THR A 378 5.70 4.29 -1.56
N PHE A 379 6.25 3.60 -0.58
CA PHE A 379 7.43 2.76 -0.71
C PHE A 379 7.06 1.27 -0.78
N SER A 380 7.93 0.48 -1.39
CA SER A 380 7.76 -0.97 -1.52
C SER A 380 8.01 -1.72 -0.23
N SER A 381 9.01 -1.31 0.55
CA SER A 381 9.26 -1.81 1.90
C SER A 381 10.12 -0.84 2.72
N THR A 382 10.02 -0.91 4.05
CA THR A 382 10.91 -0.14 4.94
C THR A 382 12.38 -0.53 4.76
N THR A 383 12.68 -1.78 4.40
CA THR A 383 14.03 -2.19 4.01
C THR A 383 14.52 -1.38 2.81
N ASN A 384 13.71 -1.26 1.76
CA ASN A 384 14.10 -0.53 0.55
C ASN A 384 14.30 0.97 0.83
N VAL A 385 13.49 1.56 1.72
CA VAL A 385 13.72 2.94 2.20
C VAL A 385 15.03 3.05 2.97
N ALA A 386 15.34 2.13 3.88
CA ALA A 386 16.60 2.18 4.61
C ALA A 386 17.83 2.02 3.69
N ILE A 387 17.76 1.07 2.73
CA ILE A 387 18.80 0.90 1.71
C ILE A 387 18.91 2.12 0.80
N SER A 388 17.84 2.90 0.66
CA SER A 388 17.86 4.15 -0.10
C SER A 388 18.79 5.19 0.43
N TYR A 389 18.72 5.43 1.74
CA TYR A 389 19.64 6.37 2.35
C TYR A 389 21.10 5.94 2.20
N LEU A 390 21.40 4.63 2.22
CA LEU A 390 22.76 4.13 2.03
C LEU A 390 23.24 4.26 0.58
N GLN A 391 22.36 4.04 -0.39
CA GLN A 391 22.69 4.16 -1.81
C GLN A 391 22.95 5.60 -2.26
N ARG A 392 22.55 6.61 -1.47
CA ARG A 392 22.89 8.02 -1.70
C ARG A 392 24.36 8.34 -1.42
N ILE A 393 25.12 7.45 -0.79
CA ILE A 393 26.56 7.63 -0.55
C ILE A 393 27.31 7.46 -1.89
N PRO A 394 28.05 8.48 -2.38
CA PRO A 394 28.76 8.41 -3.66
C PRO A 394 29.74 7.23 -3.73
N TYR A 395 29.89 6.64 -4.92
CA TYR A 395 30.82 5.55 -5.29
C TYR A 395 30.62 4.20 -4.59
N VAL A 396 30.32 4.18 -3.29
CA VAL A 396 30.24 2.95 -2.49
C VAL A 396 28.83 2.57 -2.06
N GLY A 397 27.86 3.50 -2.18
CA GLY A 397 26.50 3.29 -1.66
C GLY A 397 25.76 2.11 -2.29
N GLY A 398 25.97 1.85 -3.58
CA GLY A 398 25.38 0.70 -4.29
C GLY A 398 25.83 -0.65 -3.72
N LEU A 399 27.15 -0.86 -3.64
CA LEU A 399 27.76 -2.07 -3.10
C LEU A 399 27.44 -2.22 -1.60
N LEU A 400 27.57 -1.14 -0.83
CA LEU A 400 27.26 -1.14 0.60
C LEU A 400 25.79 -1.51 0.84
N GLY A 401 24.87 -0.87 0.12
CA GLY A 401 23.44 -1.14 0.21
C GLY A 401 23.10 -2.60 -0.09
N MET A 402 23.81 -3.23 -1.03
CA MET A 402 23.67 -4.65 -1.34
C MET A 402 24.15 -5.56 -0.20
N LEU A 403 25.34 -5.28 0.35
CA LEU A 403 25.94 -6.08 1.42
C LEU A 403 25.16 -5.99 2.74
N VAL A 404 24.64 -4.81 3.07
CA VAL A 404 23.96 -4.57 4.36
C VAL A 404 22.45 -4.87 4.32
N ARG A 405 21.86 -5.05 3.13
CA ARG A 405 20.44 -5.38 2.94
C ARG A 405 19.93 -6.49 3.85
N PRO A 406 20.54 -7.69 3.93
CA PRO A 406 20.04 -8.75 4.79
C PRO A 406 20.06 -8.35 6.27
N LEU A 407 21.08 -7.61 6.71
CA LEU A 407 21.19 -7.12 8.09
C LEU A 407 20.09 -6.09 8.41
N VAL A 408 19.85 -5.14 7.50
CA VAL A 408 18.80 -4.12 7.63
C VAL A 408 17.41 -4.77 7.65
N ALA A 409 17.15 -5.70 6.73
CA ALA A 409 15.88 -6.43 6.69
C ALA A 409 15.65 -7.23 7.98
N PHE A 410 16.68 -7.91 8.48
CA PHE A 410 16.61 -8.67 9.73
C PHE A 410 16.42 -7.76 10.96
N ALA A 411 17.09 -6.61 11.01
CA ALA A 411 16.90 -5.59 12.05
C ALA A 411 15.45 -5.05 12.05
N LEU A 412 14.93 -4.66 10.90
CA LEU A 412 13.55 -4.18 10.78
C LEU A 412 12.53 -5.27 11.16
N TRP A 413 12.74 -6.50 10.69
CA TRP A 413 11.88 -7.64 11.03
C TRP A 413 11.86 -7.93 12.53
N SER A 414 13.04 -8.04 13.15
CA SER A 414 13.17 -8.35 14.58
C SER A 414 12.63 -7.24 15.49
N THR A 415 12.68 -5.98 15.04
CA THR A 415 12.15 -4.83 15.78
C THR A 415 10.68 -4.55 15.50
N GLY A 416 10.04 -5.28 14.58
CA GLY A 416 8.63 -5.11 14.22
C GLY A 416 8.35 -3.90 13.33
N TRP A 417 9.36 -3.38 12.64
CA TRP A 417 9.28 -2.24 11.73
C TRP A 417 9.41 -2.61 10.25
N GLN A 418 9.50 -3.90 9.95
CA GLN A 418 9.41 -4.37 8.58
C GLN A 418 7.99 -4.19 8.06
N MET A 419 7.84 -3.37 7.02
CA MET A 419 6.60 -3.23 6.26
C MET A 419 6.90 -3.71 4.84
N ASP A 420 6.18 -4.72 4.35
CA ASP A 420 6.30 -5.24 2.98
C ASP A 420 5.08 -4.77 2.18
N THR A 421 5.02 -3.47 1.92
CA THR A 421 3.91 -2.82 1.22
C THR A 421 3.62 -3.50 -0.10
N ALA A 422 4.66 -3.87 -0.86
CA ALA A 422 4.49 -4.49 -2.17
C ALA A 422 3.77 -5.85 -2.08
N ALA A 423 4.09 -6.67 -1.07
CA ALA A 423 3.40 -7.93 -0.88
C ALA A 423 1.90 -7.73 -0.58
N HIS A 424 1.57 -6.78 0.29
CA HIS A 424 0.17 -6.49 0.63
C HIS A 424 -0.58 -5.82 -0.50
N PHE A 425 0.01 -4.82 -1.15
CA PHE A 425 -0.60 -4.11 -2.27
C PHE A 425 -0.89 -5.04 -3.45
N THR A 426 0.05 -5.93 -3.81
CA THR A 426 -0.15 -6.89 -4.91
C THR A 426 -1.14 -8.02 -4.59
N SER A 427 -1.60 -8.12 -3.34
CA SER A 427 -2.68 -9.04 -2.96
C SER A 427 -4.07 -8.43 -3.14
N LEU A 428 -4.16 -7.14 -3.47
CA LEU A 428 -5.42 -6.41 -3.55
C LEU A 428 -6.07 -6.52 -4.92
N THR A 429 -7.40 -6.69 -4.93
CA THR A 429 -8.20 -6.70 -6.16
C THR A 429 -8.39 -5.29 -6.72
N HIS A 430 -8.70 -4.31 -5.86
CA HIS A 430 -8.97 -2.93 -6.24
C HIS A 430 -7.92 -2.00 -5.62
N ALA A 431 -6.81 -1.81 -6.32
CA ALA A 431 -5.74 -0.96 -5.83
C ALA A 431 -5.04 -0.18 -6.95
N GLU A 432 -4.78 1.09 -6.66
CA GLU A 432 -4.01 2.00 -7.49
C GLU A 432 -2.93 2.67 -6.67
N TYR A 433 -1.88 3.12 -7.35
CA TYR A 433 -0.79 3.80 -6.68
C TYR A 433 -0.19 4.87 -7.58
N SER A 434 0.33 5.91 -6.96
CA SER A 434 1.10 6.94 -7.66
C SER A 434 2.57 6.87 -7.32
N VAL A 435 3.40 7.19 -8.31
CA VAL A 435 4.84 7.43 -8.10
C VAL A 435 5.22 8.77 -8.71
N VAL A 436 6.10 9.50 -8.03
CA VAL A 436 6.59 10.77 -8.53
C VAL A 436 7.89 10.55 -9.29
N ARG A 437 7.89 10.92 -10.56
CA ARG A 437 9.08 10.85 -11.40
C ARG A 437 8.93 11.73 -12.65
N SER A 438 9.96 12.48 -13.01
CA SER A 438 9.96 13.28 -14.26
C SER A 438 9.65 12.40 -15.47
N PRO A 439 8.93 12.89 -16.49
CA PRO A 439 8.61 12.08 -17.66
C PRO A 439 9.86 11.72 -18.46
N LYS A 440 9.86 10.58 -19.18
CA LYS A 440 11.05 10.08 -19.90
C LYS A 440 11.63 11.10 -20.89
N PHE A 441 10.77 11.87 -21.58
CA PHE A 441 11.19 12.85 -22.58
C PHE A 441 11.92 14.07 -21.97
N ALA A 442 11.74 14.32 -20.67
CA ALA A 442 12.41 15.40 -19.96
C ALA A 442 13.70 14.94 -19.28
N ARG A 443 14.22 13.75 -19.64
CA ARG A 443 15.43 13.18 -19.06
C ARG A 443 16.48 13.07 -20.15
N ASP A 444 17.67 13.58 -19.88
CA ASP A 444 18.85 13.44 -20.73
C ASP A 444 20.12 13.34 -19.86
N SER A 445 21.31 13.36 -20.48
CA SER A 445 22.58 13.29 -19.76
C SER A 445 22.82 14.46 -18.81
N ASN A 446 22.21 15.61 -19.09
CA ASN A 446 22.32 16.85 -18.34
C ASN A 446 21.15 17.02 -17.34
N ASN A 447 20.02 16.36 -17.60
CA ASN A 447 18.80 16.39 -16.82
C ASN A 447 18.48 14.98 -16.28
N PRO A 448 19.09 14.56 -15.16
CA PRO A 448 18.78 13.28 -14.56
C PRO A 448 17.30 13.19 -14.14
N PRO A 449 16.76 11.97 -13.95
CA PRO A 449 15.40 11.80 -13.46
C PRO A 449 15.18 12.57 -12.16
N ILE A 450 14.17 13.45 -12.14
CA ILE A 450 13.73 14.13 -10.92
C ILE A 450 12.73 13.20 -10.24
N ASP A 451 13.16 12.58 -9.15
CA ASP A 451 12.36 11.70 -8.31
C ASP A 451 11.79 12.46 -7.11
N ASP A 452 10.91 11.81 -6.34
CA ASP A 452 10.45 12.32 -5.04
C ASP A 452 11.67 12.58 -4.11
N PRO A 453 11.78 13.78 -3.49
CA PRO A 453 12.92 14.14 -2.65
C PRO A 453 13.00 13.28 -1.38
N VAL A 454 11.86 12.80 -0.90
CA VAL A 454 11.73 11.96 0.29
C VAL A 454 11.92 10.49 -0.08
N LEU A 455 11.22 10.01 -1.10
CA LEU A 455 11.22 8.60 -1.51
C LEU A 455 11.90 8.39 -2.86
N ALA A 456 13.18 8.04 -2.81
CA ALA A 456 13.93 7.73 -4.02
C ALA A 456 13.26 6.63 -4.84
N HIS A 457 13.35 6.70 -6.18
CA HIS A 457 12.59 5.83 -7.07
C HIS A 457 12.76 4.33 -6.80
N TYR A 458 13.97 3.87 -6.49
CA TYR A 458 14.24 2.47 -6.19
C TYR A 458 13.66 1.99 -4.84
N SER A 459 13.21 2.91 -3.98
CA SER A 459 12.43 2.61 -2.78
C SER A 459 10.93 2.61 -3.01
N SER A 460 10.46 3.19 -4.12
CA SER A 460 9.03 3.28 -4.45
C SER A 460 8.37 1.91 -4.54
N LEU A 461 7.04 1.89 -4.43
CA LEU A 461 6.24 0.68 -4.59
C LEU A 461 6.51 -0.04 -5.93
N HIS A 462 6.71 0.75 -6.99
CA HIS A 462 6.97 0.25 -8.35
C HIS A 462 8.23 -0.61 -8.44
N GLU A 463 9.26 -0.26 -7.69
CA GLU A 463 10.59 -0.88 -7.75
C GLU A 463 10.80 -1.96 -6.70
N SER A 464 9.71 -2.59 -6.22
CA SER A 464 9.87 -3.63 -5.23
C SER A 464 10.74 -4.78 -5.73
N TRP A 465 11.67 -5.20 -4.87
CA TRP A 465 12.56 -6.32 -5.18
C TRP A 465 11.78 -7.59 -5.52
N ARG A 466 10.67 -7.83 -4.83
CA ARG A 466 9.81 -8.99 -5.06
C ARG A 466 9.20 -8.99 -6.45
N LEU A 467 8.75 -7.83 -6.93
CA LEU A 467 8.26 -7.69 -8.31
C LEU A 467 9.40 -7.94 -9.30
N ARG A 468 10.58 -7.33 -9.09
CA ARG A 468 11.77 -7.53 -9.94
C ARG A 468 12.21 -9.00 -9.98
N PHE A 469 12.28 -9.66 -8.83
CA PHE A 469 12.69 -11.06 -8.71
C PHE A 469 11.66 -12.00 -9.35
N ARG A 470 10.36 -11.76 -9.16
CA ARG A 470 9.31 -12.54 -9.85
C ARG A 470 9.36 -12.38 -11.37
N ARG A 471 9.70 -11.18 -11.88
CA ARG A 471 9.94 -10.98 -13.33
C ARG A 471 11.18 -11.74 -13.79
N PHE A 472 12.26 -11.69 -13.01
CA PHE A 472 13.48 -12.45 -13.30
C PHE A 472 13.18 -13.95 -13.38
N LEU A 473 12.45 -14.51 -12.42
CA LEU A 473 12.04 -15.91 -12.43
C LEU A 473 11.22 -16.26 -13.68
N HIS A 474 10.20 -15.45 -14.01
CA HIS A 474 9.37 -15.68 -15.20
C HIS A 474 10.19 -15.63 -16.50
N LYS A 475 11.09 -14.65 -16.65
CA LYS A 475 11.98 -14.52 -17.81
C LYS A 475 12.84 -15.78 -18.05
N HIS A 476 13.11 -16.56 -16.99
CA HIS A 476 13.91 -17.79 -17.06
C HIS A 476 13.06 -19.07 -17.06
N GLY A 477 11.74 -18.97 -17.28
CA GLY A 477 10.84 -20.13 -17.32
C GLY A 477 10.43 -20.68 -15.95
N TRP A 478 10.71 -19.98 -14.86
CA TRP A 478 10.29 -20.36 -13.51
C TRP A 478 8.93 -19.73 -13.17
N ARG A 479 8.23 -20.28 -12.17
CA ARG A 479 6.98 -19.67 -11.65
C ARG A 479 7.28 -18.26 -11.12
N GLY A 480 6.85 -17.26 -11.88
CA GLY A 480 7.04 -15.83 -11.61
C GLY A 480 5.82 -15.02 -12.03
N TYR A 481 5.97 -13.70 -12.09
CA TYR A 481 4.94 -12.85 -12.70
C TYR A 481 5.12 -12.84 -14.20
N ASP A 482 4.07 -13.23 -14.90
CA ASP A 482 4.00 -13.14 -16.33
C ASP A 482 3.93 -11.68 -16.81
N GLU A 483 4.04 -11.50 -18.12
CA GLU A 483 4.00 -10.19 -18.73
C GLU A 483 2.64 -9.50 -18.50
N THR A 484 1.55 -10.28 -18.40
CA THR A 484 0.20 -9.75 -18.16
C THR A 484 0.10 -9.11 -16.78
N THR A 485 0.59 -9.76 -15.73
CA THR A 485 0.61 -9.21 -14.37
C THR A 485 1.39 -7.89 -14.32
N TYR A 486 2.49 -7.81 -15.06
CA TYR A 486 3.26 -6.57 -15.13
C TYR A 486 2.53 -5.46 -15.89
N LYS A 487 1.85 -5.78 -16.99
CA LYS A 487 0.98 -4.84 -17.71
C LYS A 487 -0.12 -4.32 -16.78
N THR A 488 -0.76 -5.19 -15.98
CA THR A 488 -1.75 -4.79 -14.97
C THR A 488 -1.16 -3.85 -13.93
N LEU A 489 0.01 -4.16 -13.36
CA LEU A 489 0.67 -3.29 -12.37
C LEU A 489 1.13 -1.95 -12.95
N ASN A 490 1.47 -1.91 -14.24
CA ASN A 490 1.76 -0.67 -14.95
C ASN A 490 0.48 0.11 -15.25
N HIS A 491 -0.63 -0.57 -15.51
CA HIS A 491 -1.93 0.07 -15.72
C HIS A 491 -2.47 0.70 -14.42
N GLN A 492 -2.28 0.01 -13.29
CA GLN A 492 -2.57 0.53 -11.94
C GLN A 492 -1.64 1.67 -11.49
N ARG A 493 -0.54 1.92 -12.23
CA ARG A 493 0.44 2.96 -11.92
C ARG A 493 -0.04 4.28 -12.47
N LYS A 494 -0.23 5.25 -11.58
CA LYS A 494 -0.43 6.65 -11.93
C LYS A 494 0.90 7.40 -11.80
N MET A 495 1.24 8.21 -12.80
CA MET A 495 2.49 8.98 -12.81
C MET A 495 2.21 10.40 -12.37
N GLN A 496 2.82 10.82 -11.26
CA GLN A 496 2.81 12.22 -10.85
C GLN A 496 4.07 12.91 -11.37
N VAL A 497 3.88 14.06 -12.02
CA VAL A 497 4.95 14.86 -12.63
C VAL A 497 5.16 16.12 -11.80
N TYR A 498 6.42 16.45 -11.50
CA TYR A 498 6.77 17.77 -10.95
C TYR A 498 6.59 18.83 -12.02
N ARG A 499 5.97 19.97 -11.67
CA ARG A 499 5.94 21.14 -12.53
C ARG A 499 6.97 22.13 -11.99
N MET A 500 7.86 22.58 -12.85
CA MET A 500 8.71 23.74 -12.55
C MET A 500 7.83 24.97 -12.81
N GLU A 501 7.25 25.57 -11.77
CA GLU A 501 6.53 26.84 -11.88
C GLU A 501 7.43 27.98 -11.37
N GLY A 502 7.73 28.94 -12.26
CA GLY A 502 8.49 30.16 -11.95
C GLY A 502 10.00 29.99 -11.73
N ASP A 503 10.66 31.07 -11.30
CA ASP A 503 12.08 31.12 -10.89
C ASP A 503 12.34 30.40 -9.55
N SER A 504 11.43 29.54 -9.09
CA SER A 504 11.66 28.78 -7.85
C SER A 504 12.61 27.63 -8.12
N ASP A 505 13.76 27.61 -7.43
CA ASP A 505 14.77 26.55 -7.51
C ASP A 505 14.28 25.17 -7.01
N MET A 506 13.05 25.10 -6.49
CA MET A 506 12.48 23.89 -5.92
C MET A 506 11.27 23.43 -6.76
N PRO A 507 11.36 22.28 -7.45
CA PRO A 507 10.22 21.72 -8.20
C PRO A 507 9.02 21.56 -7.27
N VAL A 508 7.92 22.24 -7.57
CA VAL A 508 6.66 22.06 -6.86
C VAL A 508 6.02 20.79 -7.42
N PRO A 509 5.66 19.79 -6.59
CA PRO A 509 4.89 18.67 -7.09
C PRO A 509 3.63 19.27 -7.66
N ALA A 510 3.30 18.97 -8.93
CA ALA A 510 1.93 19.22 -9.35
C ALA A 510 1.06 18.55 -8.29
N PRO A 511 0.01 19.23 -7.78
CA PRO A 511 -1.00 18.55 -6.99
C PRO A 511 -1.43 17.25 -7.71
N ASP A 512 -2.23 16.38 -7.10
CA ASP A 512 -2.94 15.35 -7.87
C ASP A 512 -3.99 16.01 -8.80
N VAL A 513 -3.61 17.05 -9.55
CA VAL A 513 -4.37 17.90 -10.48
C VAL A 513 -4.94 17.04 -11.60
N CYS A 514 -4.30 15.91 -11.91
CA CYS A 514 -4.79 14.94 -12.87
C CYS A 514 -6.02 14.17 -12.36
N GLY A 515 -6.45 14.35 -11.10
CA GLY A 515 -7.64 13.70 -10.55
C GLY A 515 -7.48 12.18 -10.46
N HIS A 516 -6.28 11.64 -10.32
CA HIS A 516 -6.08 10.19 -10.37
C HIS A 516 -6.73 9.44 -9.21
N SER A 517 -6.70 10.02 -8.00
CA SER A 517 -7.51 9.53 -6.88
C SER A 517 -9.00 9.54 -7.22
N ARG A 518 -9.50 10.61 -7.86
CA ARG A 518 -10.88 10.69 -8.36
C ARG A 518 -11.16 9.61 -9.41
N GLU A 519 -10.37 9.47 -10.47
CA GLU A 519 -10.52 8.44 -11.51
C GLU A 519 -10.62 7.02 -10.91
N HIS A 520 -9.78 6.72 -9.93
CA HIS A 520 -9.80 5.43 -9.22
C HIS A 520 -11.16 5.18 -8.56
N PHE A 521 -11.61 6.13 -7.73
CA PHE A 521 -12.84 5.97 -6.96
C PHE A 521 -14.10 6.14 -7.82
N ASP A 522 -14.05 6.93 -8.89
CA ASP A 522 -15.09 7.02 -9.92
C ASP A 522 -15.27 5.66 -10.60
N GLY A 523 -14.17 5.01 -10.99
CA GLY A 523 -14.19 3.66 -11.56
C GLY A 523 -14.85 2.64 -10.63
N ILE A 524 -14.53 2.70 -9.34
CA ILE A 524 -15.13 1.84 -8.30
C ILE A 524 -16.63 2.13 -8.12
N VAL A 525 -17.02 3.40 -8.02
CA VAL A 525 -18.42 3.82 -7.85
C VAL A 525 -19.26 3.41 -9.07
N LEU A 526 -18.70 3.51 -10.28
CA LEU A 526 -19.38 3.12 -11.52
C LEU A 526 -19.51 1.59 -11.65
N GLN A 527 -18.50 0.82 -11.26
CA GLN A 527 -18.55 -0.65 -11.29
C GLN A 527 -19.56 -1.25 -10.30
N HIS A 528 -19.94 -0.51 -9.25
CA HIS A 528 -20.84 -0.96 -8.19
C HIS A 528 -22.21 -0.27 -8.16
N ARG A 529 -22.64 0.37 -9.27
CA ARG A 529 -24.06 0.72 -9.43
C ARG A 529 -24.89 -0.57 -9.52
N VAL A 530 -25.38 -1.03 -8.37
CA VAL A 530 -26.46 -2.01 -8.29
C VAL A 530 -27.69 -1.37 -8.96
N PRO A 531 -28.38 -2.05 -9.89
CA PRO A 531 -29.61 -1.52 -10.48
C PRO A 531 -30.60 -1.17 -9.36
N PRO A 532 -31.35 -0.06 -9.49
CA PRO A 532 -32.23 0.40 -8.42
C PRO A 532 -33.23 -0.69 -8.06
N VAL A 533 -33.18 -1.14 -6.81
CA VAL A 533 -34.23 -1.98 -6.23
C VAL A 533 -35.43 -1.06 -5.98
N THR A 534 -36.52 -1.27 -6.70
CA THR A 534 -37.79 -0.61 -6.47
C THR A 534 -38.32 -1.01 -5.09
N MET A 535 -38.12 -0.13 -4.10
CA MET A 535 -38.70 -0.26 -2.77
C MET A 535 -40.09 0.42 -2.76
N PRO A 536 -41.12 -0.20 -2.16
CA PRO A 536 -42.41 0.42 -1.97
C PRO A 536 -42.33 1.58 -0.97
N GLU A 537 -43.12 2.62 -1.25
CA GLU A 537 -43.18 3.87 -0.48
C GLU A 537 -43.50 3.61 1.01
N ALA A 538 -42.69 4.18 1.90
CA ALA A 538 -42.92 4.18 3.33
C ALA A 538 -43.67 5.46 3.75
N PRO A 539 -44.62 5.38 4.70
CA PRO A 539 -45.46 6.50 5.10
C PRO A 539 -44.71 7.49 6.01
N GLU A 540 -45.08 8.76 5.85
CA GLU A 540 -44.55 9.93 6.54
C GLU A 540 -44.89 9.95 8.04
N GLY A 541 -43.93 10.34 8.90
CA GLY A 541 -44.14 10.49 10.34
C GLY A 541 -42.99 11.16 11.09
N GLU A 542 -43.21 12.45 11.40
CA GLU A 542 -42.69 13.34 12.46
C GLU A 542 -41.33 13.13 13.15
N ALA A 543 -40.54 14.22 13.19
CA ALA A 543 -39.24 14.34 13.87
C ALA A 543 -39.36 15.12 15.22
N PRO A 544 -38.56 14.79 16.26
CA PRO A 544 -38.44 15.62 17.44
C PRO A 544 -37.19 16.53 17.41
N LEU A 545 -37.39 17.77 17.87
CA LEU A 545 -36.37 18.79 18.11
C LEU A 545 -35.35 18.38 19.18
N CYS A 546 -34.07 18.65 18.94
CA CYS A 546 -33.04 18.78 19.98
C CYS A 546 -32.25 20.07 19.77
N ARG A 547 -32.18 20.91 20.82
CA ARG A 547 -31.40 22.17 20.85
C ARG A 547 -29.93 21.88 21.20
N PRO A 548 -28.95 22.63 20.63
CA PRO A 548 -27.55 22.47 20.99
C PRO A 548 -27.18 23.26 22.25
N LEU A 549 -26.32 22.66 23.08
CA LEU A 549 -25.64 23.31 24.21
C LEU A 549 -24.39 24.06 23.73
N ARG A 550 -24.16 25.24 24.30
CA ARG A 550 -23.11 26.22 23.93
C ARG A 550 -21.71 25.74 24.36
N SER A 551 -20.71 26.02 23.52
CA SER A 551 -19.35 25.45 23.49
C SER A 551 -18.25 26.25 24.22
N GLY A 552 -18.59 27.10 25.20
CA GLY A 552 -17.65 28.07 25.78
C GLY A 552 -16.79 27.61 26.96
N GLU A 553 -17.15 26.54 27.69
CA GLU A 553 -16.57 26.29 29.03
C GLU A 553 -15.62 25.08 29.13
N ARG A 554 -15.40 24.31 28.06
CA ARG A 554 -14.66 23.04 28.15
C ARG A 554 -13.13 23.13 28.03
N ILE A 555 -12.59 24.22 27.49
CA ILE A 555 -11.13 24.33 27.26
C ILE A 555 -10.39 24.60 28.56
N HIS A 556 -10.98 25.35 29.49
CA HIS A 556 -10.37 25.64 30.79
C HIS A 556 -10.38 24.43 31.74
N GLN A 557 -11.43 23.59 31.66
CA GLN A 557 -11.57 22.40 32.51
C GLN A 557 -10.66 21.25 32.08
N PHE A 558 -10.39 21.11 30.78
CA PHE A 558 -9.50 20.09 30.23
C PHE A 558 -8.04 20.27 30.69
N PHE A 559 -7.54 21.51 30.75
CA PHE A 559 -6.19 21.78 31.26
C PHE A 559 -6.07 21.55 32.76
N LYS A 560 -7.13 21.85 33.53
CA LYS A 560 -7.17 21.63 34.97
C LYS A 560 -7.15 20.14 35.34
N GLU A 561 -7.92 19.31 34.63
CA GLU A 561 -7.99 17.86 34.85
C GLU A 561 -6.71 17.11 34.43
N CYS A 562 -5.95 17.63 33.45
CA CYS A 562 -4.66 17.06 33.06
C CYS A 562 -3.54 17.39 34.05
N ILE A 563 -3.62 18.53 34.74
CA ILE A 563 -2.63 18.97 35.74
C ILE A 563 -2.89 18.33 37.11
N GLU A 564 -4.15 18.12 37.50
CA GLU A 564 -4.51 17.58 38.82
C GLU A 564 -4.30 16.06 38.96
N ARG A 565 -3.98 15.32 37.88
CA ARG A 565 -3.76 13.87 37.94
C ARG A 565 -2.32 13.41 38.23
N GLU A 566 -1.33 14.30 38.22
CA GLU A 566 0.06 13.94 38.50
C GLU A 566 0.86 15.06 39.20
N SER A 567 0.60 15.35 40.49
CA SER A 567 1.65 15.81 41.44
C SER A 567 1.15 15.93 42.88
N PRO A 568 1.96 15.57 43.90
CA PRO A 568 1.70 15.94 45.29
C PRO A 568 2.16 17.39 45.58
N ALA A 569 1.40 18.05 46.46
CA ALA A 569 1.53 19.41 46.97
C ALA A 569 2.93 20.07 46.97
N ALA A 570 3.00 21.30 46.43
CA ALA A 570 3.93 22.34 46.87
C ALA A 570 3.36 23.74 46.57
N THR A 571 3.65 24.66 47.48
CA THR A 571 3.01 25.96 47.75
C THR A 571 3.54 27.15 46.94
N ASP A 572 2.63 28.09 46.67
CA ASP A 572 2.78 29.55 46.45
C ASP A 572 4.19 30.14 46.23
N ARG A 573 4.43 30.69 45.02
CA ARG A 573 4.46 32.15 44.74
C ARG A 573 4.87 32.46 43.29
N ASP A 574 4.29 33.57 42.82
CA ASP A 574 4.62 34.44 41.68
C ASP A 574 4.21 33.98 40.25
N ILE A 575 3.08 34.56 39.83
CA ILE A 575 2.34 34.35 38.58
C ILE A 575 2.69 35.47 37.58
N ILE A 576 2.93 35.09 36.32
CA ILE A 576 2.71 35.94 35.12
C ILE A 576 1.80 35.13 34.17
N PRO A 577 0.73 35.72 33.58
CA PRO A 577 -0.40 34.95 33.07
C PRO A 577 -0.19 34.32 31.69
N ILE A 578 -0.60 33.06 31.58
CA ILE A 578 -0.77 32.29 30.35
C ILE A 578 -2.11 32.69 29.72
N SER A 579 -2.12 33.77 28.92
CA SER A 579 -3.28 34.13 28.09
C SER A 579 -2.93 34.29 26.60
N SER A 580 -1.89 33.60 26.11
CA SER A 580 -1.52 33.65 24.69
C SER A 580 -0.78 32.40 24.19
N VAL A 581 -1.23 31.19 24.58
CA VAL A 581 -0.78 29.93 23.97
C VAL A 581 -1.96 29.01 23.74
#